data_AF-A0A2H4VFC7-F1
#
_entry.id   AF-A0A2H4VFC7-F1
#
_cell.length_a   1.000
_cell.length_b   1.000
_cell.length_c   1.000
_cell.angle_alpha   90.00
_cell.angle_beta   90.00
_cell.angle_gamma   90.00
#
_symmetry.space_group_name_H-M   'P 1'
#
loop_
_entity.id
_entity.type
_entity.pdbx_description
1 polymer ?
#
loop_
_entity_poly.entity_id
_entity_poly.type
_entity_poly.pdbx_seq_one_letter_code
_entity_poly.pdbx_strand_id
1 'polypeptide(L)'
;MKIGVVVHGPEIVDSGYAQKFLDFLEDYGTVGARLGGTMGRTAVIDAHLEDKIDISQKLFPSQSVDKFKDENCDVIFLINYGKSSVTGHAFGYKVYHNCQDQPPLIQMERPGESDGSVVAWREDKMKLAEDIAHKMDLQLVLPEDIHNNLFSEDPCQEISNTICREIAGVSPGENIFVNGIVIGKSTSSEVAIVAENGIITQLIGGEIKEHGVEKLGPITLRKAVVKTGLLRKSRVKPRILKSGKSNDHFTISYLNHAAEDIYRLKNADMVVTVGDDTTLVAADILYRFNVPIIGITDGDLDKVVEEGFKAEGSLIVELENGWDDQVGDKIFLELFNREETIEIENIENFKSKLLQIISNITSQYQVKYS
;
A
#
# COMPACT_ATOMS: atom_id res chain seq x y z
N MET A 1 4.86 -7.37 -30.27
CA MET A 1 4.01 -6.27 -29.76
C MET A 1 4.78 -5.49 -28.71
N LYS A 2 4.42 -4.23 -28.43
CA LYS A 2 4.88 -3.49 -27.25
C LYS A 2 3.86 -3.69 -26.13
N ILE A 3 4.27 -4.33 -25.04
CA ILE A 3 3.40 -4.79 -23.97
C ILE A 3 3.73 -4.02 -22.69
N GLY A 4 2.74 -3.36 -22.11
CA GLY A 4 2.84 -2.77 -20.78
C GLY A 4 2.28 -3.73 -19.73
N VAL A 5 2.93 -3.92 -18.60
CA VAL A 5 2.44 -4.75 -17.49
C VAL A 5 2.38 -3.92 -16.21
N VAL A 6 1.17 -3.71 -15.70
CA VAL A 6 0.91 -3.09 -14.41
C VAL A 6 0.76 -4.20 -13.38
N VAL A 7 1.74 -4.29 -12.48
CA VAL A 7 1.75 -5.29 -11.41
C VAL A 7 1.09 -4.69 -10.18
N HIS A 8 0.08 -5.37 -9.64
CA HIS A 8 -0.67 -4.89 -8.46
C HIS A 8 -0.57 -5.82 -7.26
N GLY A 9 -0.20 -5.23 -6.13
CA GLY A 9 -0.12 -5.89 -4.83
C GLY A 9 1.17 -6.70 -4.65
N PRO A 10 1.53 -7.01 -3.39
CA PRO A 10 2.67 -7.87 -3.11
C PRO A 10 2.40 -9.34 -3.44
N GLU A 11 1.16 -9.81 -3.30
CA GLU A 11 0.83 -11.24 -3.39
C GLU A 11 1.11 -11.85 -4.77
N ILE A 12 0.86 -11.11 -5.86
CA ILE A 12 1.20 -11.57 -7.22
C ILE A 12 2.72 -11.75 -7.41
N VAL A 13 3.52 -10.98 -6.67
CA VAL A 13 4.98 -11.07 -6.70
C VAL A 13 5.46 -12.20 -5.79
N ASP A 14 4.96 -12.25 -4.55
CA ASP A 14 5.35 -13.23 -3.54
C ASP A 14 4.98 -14.67 -3.94
N SER A 15 3.86 -14.85 -4.66
CA SER A 15 3.46 -16.15 -5.23
C SER A 15 4.30 -16.58 -6.45
N GLY A 16 5.19 -15.72 -6.95
CA GLY A 16 6.03 -15.97 -8.13
C GLY A 16 5.30 -15.84 -9.47
N TYR A 17 3.99 -15.55 -9.47
CA TYR A 17 3.23 -15.43 -10.72
C TYR A 17 3.56 -14.17 -11.52
N ALA A 18 3.98 -13.08 -10.87
CA ALA A 18 4.46 -11.89 -11.57
C ALA A 18 5.60 -12.25 -12.54
N GLN A 19 6.60 -13.00 -12.06
CA GLN A 19 7.71 -13.43 -12.91
C GLN A 19 7.23 -14.36 -14.04
N LYS A 20 6.40 -15.36 -13.71
CA LYS A 20 5.86 -16.30 -14.71
C LYS A 20 5.10 -15.58 -15.83
N PHE A 21 4.31 -14.56 -15.50
CA PHE A 21 3.58 -13.78 -16.49
C PHE A 21 4.49 -12.93 -17.36
N LEU A 22 5.50 -12.28 -16.77
CA LEU A 22 6.45 -11.49 -17.54
C LEU A 22 7.16 -12.36 -18.56
N ASP A 23 7.69 -13.51 -18.13
CA ASP A 23 8.39 -14.45 -19.02
C ASP A 23 7.44 -15.02 -20.10
N PHE A 24 6.18 -15.32 -19.75
CA PHE A 24 5.17 -15.76 -20.73
C PHE A 24 4.84 -14.69 -21.78
N LEU A 25 4.75 -13.41 -21.38
CA LEU A 25 4.41 -12.32 -22.29
C LEU A 25 5.55 -11.93 -23.23
N GLU A 26 6.80 -12.29 -22.90
CA GLU A 26 7.95 -12.09 -23.78
C GLU A 26 7.81 -12.84 -25.12
N ASP A 27 7.09 -13.98 -25.14
CA ASP A 27 6.77 -14.71 -26.37
C ASP A 27 5.85 -13.92 -27.32
N TYR A 28 5.15 -12.90 -26.82
CA TYR A 28 4.25 -12.04 -27.58
C TYR A 28 4.89 -10.70 -27.98
N GLY A 29 6.01 -10.32 -27.36
CA GLY A 29 6.75 -9.13 -27.71
C GLY A 29 7.59 -8.52 -26.59
N THR A 30 7.92 -7.24 -26.73
CA THR A 30 8.73 -6.51 -25.76
C THR A 30 7.88 -6.10 -24.57
N VAL A 31 8.26 -6.56 -23.38
CA VAL A 31 7.54 -6.33 -22.13
C VAL A 31 8.21 -5.22 -21.32
N GLY A 32 7.44 -4.22 -20.91
CA GLY A 32 7.82 -3.27 -19.87
C GLY A 32 6.86 -3.39 -18.70
N ALA A 33 7.38 -3.51 -17.47
CA ALA A 33 6.55 -3.69 -16.29
C ALA A 33 6.79 -2.59 -15.25
N ARG A 34 5.76 -2.24 -14.47
CA ARG A 34 5.86 -1.27 -13.37
C ARG A 34 4.96 -1.63 -12.19
N LEU A 35 5.39 -1.20 -11.01
CA LEU A 35 4.64 -1.33 -9.76
C LEU A 35 4.88 -0.11 -8.88
N GLY A 36 3.81 0.62 -8.54
CA GLY A 36 3.88 1.82 -7.70
C GLY A 36 3.44 1.68 -6.23
N GLY A 37 2.82 0.56 -5.85
CA GLY A 37 2.28 0.37 -4.50
C GLY A 37 3.36 0.04 -3.46
N THR A 38 3.31 0.70 -2.29
CA THR A 38 4.34 0.60 -1.23
C THR A 38 4.78 -0.83 -0.90
N MET A 39 3.84 -1.72 -0.52
CA MET A 39 4.18 -3.11 -0.18
C MET A 39 4.55 -3.98 -1.38
N GLY A 40 4.01 -3.67 -2.57
CA GLY A 40 4.39 -4.41 -3.76
C GLY A 40 5.83 -4.08 -4.18
N ARG A 41 6.31 -2.85 -3.95
CA ARG A 41 7.72 -2.49 -4.16
C ARG A 41 8.61 -3.32 -3.23
N THR A 42 8.14 -3.55 -1.99
CA THR A 42 8.84 -4.39 -1.00
C THR A 42 8.95 -5.82 -1.52
N ALA A 43 7.86 -6.35 -2.08
CA ALA A 43 7.82 -7.69 -2.66
C ALA A 43 8.75 -7.83 -3.87
N VAL A 44 8.79 -6.83 -4.76
CA VAL A 44 9.73 -6.82 -5.91
C VAL A 44 11.18 -6.86 -5.42
N ILE A 45 11.52 -6.11 -4.37
CA ILE A 45 12.86 -6.11 -3.79
C ILE A 45 13.22 -7.48 -3.20
N ASP A 46 12.31 -8.08 -2.43
CA ASP A 46 12.54 -9.38 -1.83
C ASP A 46 12.65 -10.49 -2.89
N ALA A 47 11.92 -10.35 -4.01
CA ALA A 47 11.91 -11.29 -5.12
C ALA A 47 13.04 -11.10 -6.15
N HIS A 48 13.90 -10.09 -5.99
CA HIS A 48 14.96 -9.74 -6.94
C HIS A 48 14.44 -9.40 -8.36
N LEU A 49 13.33 -8.67 -8.44
CA LEU A 49 12.68 -8.35 -9.72
C LEU A 49 12.82 -6.88 -10.15
N GLU A 50 13.70 -6.09 -9.52
CA GLU A 50 13.84 -4.65 -9.85
C GLU A 50 14.41 -4.39 -11.25
N ASP A 51 15.08 -5.36 -11.85
CA ASP A 51 15.58 -5.30 -13.23
C ASP A 51 14.46 -5.54 -14.26
N LYS A 52 13.39 -6.25 -13.86
CA LYS A 52 12.23 -6.54 -14.71
C LYS A 52 11.03 -5.63 -14.44
N ILE A 53 10.84 -5.17 -13.20
CA ILE A 53 9.68 -4.37 -12.77
C ILE A 53 10.17 -3.01 -12.27
N ASP A 54 9.79 -1.94 -12.97
CA ASP A 54 10.09 -0.58 -12.55
C ASP A 54 9.30 -0.20 -11.29
N ILE A 55 10.04 -0.02 -10.20
CA ILE A 55 9.55 0.42 -8.88
C ILE A 55 10.04 1.83 -8.50
N SER A 56 10.49 2.62 -9.48
CA SER A 56 11.06 3.95 -9.23
C SER A 56 10.01 5.00 -8.88
N GLN A 57 8.77 4.83 -9.35
CA GLN A 57 7.70 5.81 -9.19
C GLN A 57 6.52 5.27 -8.36
N LYS A 58 6.04 6.08 -7.42
CA LYS A 58 4.78 5.82 -6.70
C LYS A 58 3.59 6.26 -7.56
N LEU A 59 3.06 5.32 -8.34
CA LEU A 59 1.89 5.52 -9.20
C LEU A 59 0.72 4.64 -8.76
N PHE A 60 -0.49 5.18 -8.88
CA PHE A 60 -1.69 4.35 -8.82
C PHE A 60 -1.76 3.43 -10.06
N PRO A 61 -2.47 2.29 -9.99
CA PRO A 61 -2.60 1.38 -11.12
C PRO A 61 -3.19 2.04 -12.38
N SER A 62 -4.21 2.90 -12.25
CA SER A 62 -4.77 3.62 -13.41
C SER A 62 -3.75 4.59 -14.04
N GLN A 63 -2.99 5.33 -13.22
CA GLN A 63 -1.91 6.19 -13.71
C GLN A 63 -0.80 5.38 -14.40
N SER A 64 -0.53 4.16 -13.91
CA SER A 64 0.44 3.26 -14.52
C SER A 64 -0.03 2.78 -15.89
N VAL A 65 -1.33 2.51 -16.05
CA VAL A 65 -1.97 2.18 -17.33
C VAL A 65 -1.91 3.38 -18.28
N ASP A 66 -2.35 4.57 -17.83
CA ASP A 66 -2.32 5.80 -18.63
C ASP A 66 -0.90 6.10 -19.16
N LYS A 67 0.10 5.97 -18.29
CA LYS A 67 1.49 6.17 -18.71
C LYS A 67 1.96 5.15 -19.76
N PHE A 68 1.52 3.88 -19.70
CA PHE A 68 1.86 2.91 -20.75
C PHE A 68 1.14 3.22 -22.07
N LYS A 69 -0.07 3.77 -21.99
CA LYS A 69 -0.79 4.27 -23.16
C LYS A 69 -0.04 5.43 -23.80
N ASP A 70 0.43 6.40 -23.02
CA ASP A 70 1.26 7.53 -23.51
C ASP A 70 2.58 7.05 -24.15
N GLU A 71 3.12 5.95 -23.65
CA GLU A 71 4.29 5.28 -24.21
C GLU A 71 3.96 4.46 -25.48
N ASN A 72 2.72 4.50 -25.98
CA ASN A 72 2.25 3.78 -27.17
C ASN A 72 2.36 2.25 -27.07
N CYS A 73 2.01 1.66 -25.92
CA CYS A 73 1.85 0.21 -25.81
C CYS A 73 0.65 -0.30 -26.63
N ASP A 74 0.83 -1.42 -27.35
CA ASP A 74 -0.22 -2.07 -28.16
C ASP A 74 -1.32 -2.69 -27.29
N VAL A 75 -0.92 -3.18 -26.12
CA VAL A 75 -1.76 -3.82 -25.09
C VAL A 75 -1.14 -3.60 -23.71
N ILE A 76 -2.00 -3.49 -22.72
CA ILE A 76 -1.60 -3.32 -21.32
C ILE A 76 -2.23 -4.44 -20.51
N PHE A 77 -1.42 -5.17 -19.75
CA PHE A 77 -1.86 -6.20 -18.80
C PHE A 77 -1.90 -5.63 -17.39
N LEU A 78 -3.03 -5.77 -16.71
CA LEU A 78 -3.16 -5.55 -15.27
C LEU A 78 -3.12 -6.90 -14.58
N ILE A 79 -2.01 -7.22 -13.93
CA ILE A 79 -1.87 -8.49 -13.20
C ILE A 79 -2.10 -8.27 -11.71
N ASN A 80 -2.95 -9.11 -11.12
CA ASN A 80 -3.36 -8.98 -9.74
C ASN A 80 -3.63 -10.36 -9.10
N TYR A 81 -3.46 -10.43 -7.79
CA TYR A 81 -3.80 -11.60 -6.98
C TYR A 81 -4.70 -11.14 -5.84
N GLY A 82 -5.99 -10.94 -6.16
CA GLY A 82 -7.01 -10.57 -5.21
C GLY A 82 -7.26 -11.64 -4.15
N LYS A 83 -7.96 -11.25 -3.07
CA LYS A 83 -8.39 -12.19 -2.03
C LYS A 83 -9.43 -13.18 -2.55
N SER A 84 -10.25 -12.71 -3.49
CA SER A 84 -11.23 -13.47 -4.26
C SER A 84 -11.35 -12.91 -5.67
N SER A 85 -11.88 -13.69 -6.62
CA SER A 85 -12.25 -13.20 -7.97
C SER A 85 -13.09 -11.92 -7.89
N VAL A 86 -14.08 -11.85 -6.99
CA VAL A 86 -14.93 -10.67 -6.78
C VAL A 86 -14.10 -9.42 -6.46
N THR A 87 -13.18 -9.50 -5.50
CA THR A 87 -12.31 -8.35 -5.14
C THR A 87 -11.40 -7.93 -6.30
N GLY A 88 -10.90 -8.92 -7.03
CA GLY A 88 -10.02 -8.73 -8.17
C GLY A 88 -10.71 -8.05 -9.35
N HIS A 89 -11.88 -8.57 -9.74
CA HIS A 89 -12.71 -7.99 -10.79
C HIS A 89 -13.18 -6.58 -10.44
N ALA A 90 -13.59 -6.34 -9.17
CA ALA A 90 -13.92 -5.00 -8.69
C ALA A 90 -12.73 -4.03 -8.81
N PHE A 91 -11.52 -4.50 -8.52
CA PHE A 91 -10.31 -3.72 -8.68
C PHE A 91 -10.04 -3.38 -10.15
N GLY A 92 -10.06 -4.37 -11.05
CA GLY A 92 -9.86 -4.15 -12.49
C GLY A 92 -10.90 -3.21 -13.09
N TYR A 93 -12.17 -3.37 -12.71
CA TYR A 93 -13.26 -2.48 -13.10
C TYR A 93 -12.93 -1.03 -12.72
N LYS A 94 -12.56 -0.79 -11.46
CA LYS A 94 -12.20 0.54 -10.95
C LYS A 94 -10.98 1.11 -11.66
N VAL A 95 -9.96 0.30 -11.92
CA VAL A 95 -8.76 0.76 -12.64
C VAL A 95 -9.14 1.20 -14.05
N TYR A 96 -9.83 0.35 -14.80
CA TYR A 96 -10.21 0.66 -16.19
C TYR A 96 -11.05 1.94 -16.31
N HIS A 97 -12.06 2.12 -15.46
CA HIS A 97 -12.93 3.29 -15.48
C HIS A 97 -12.28 4.58 -14.95
N ASN A 98 -11.15 4.47 -14.25
CA ASN A 98 -10.35 5.62 -13.81
C ASN A 98 -9.24 6.00 -14.81
N CYS A 99 -9.03 5.23 -15.88
CA CYS A 99 -8.05 5.53 -16.92
C CYS A 99 -8.60 6.52 -17.96
N GLN A 100 -7.71 7.17 -18.70
CA GLN A 100 -8.06 8.08 -19.79
C GLN A 100 -8.34 7.31 -21.09
N ASP A 101 -9.38 7.71 -21.83
CA ASP A 101 -9.84 7.18 -23.12
C ASP A 101 -9.70 5.65 -23.27
N GLN A 102 -10.24 4.88 -22.31
CA GLN A 102 -10.48 3.44 -22.41
C GLN A 102 -9.31 2.64 -23.03
N PRO A 103 -8.22 2.46 -22.26
CA PRO A 103 -6.98 1.87 -22.75
C PRO A 103 -7.15 0.41 -23.22
N PRO A 104 -6.21 -0.13 -24.03
CA PRO A 104 -6.19 -1.53 -24.46
C PRO A 104 -5.86 -2.49 -23.30
N LEU A 105 -6.73 -2.58 -22.30
CA LEU A 105 -6.47 -3.24 -21.03
C LEU A 105 -6.99 -4.68 -21.00
N ILE A 106 -6.12 -5.62 -20.62
CA ILE A 106 -6.46 -6.99 -20.25
C ILE A 106 -6.10 -7.17 -18.78
N GLN A 107 -7.01 -7.67 -17.96
CA GLN A 107 -6.72 -8.05 -16.59
C GLN A 107 -6.42 -9.55 -16.50
N MET A 108 -5.43 -9.91 -15.70
CA MET A 108 -5.19 -11.30 -15.27
C MET A 108 -5.31 -11.36 -13.76
N GLU A 109 -6.22 -12.20 -13.29
CA GLU A 109 -6.65 -12.24 -11.90
C GLU A 109 -6.41 -13.61 -11.28
N ARG A 110 -5.77 -13.63 -10.10
CA ARG A 110 -5.56 -14.83 -9.26
C ARG A 110 -5.09 -16.07 -10.03
N PRO A 111 -3.99 -15.99 -10.80
CA PRO A 111 -3.46 -17.17 -11.48
C PRO A 111 -3.15 -18.30 -10.50
N GLY A 112 -3.40 -19.54 -10.94
CA GLY A 112 -3.17 -20.74 -10.12
C GLY A 112 -4.31 -21.08 -9.16
N GLU A 113 -5.28 -20.20 -8.99
CA GLU A 113 -6.52 -20.48 -8.26
C GLU A 113 -7.58 -21.06 -9.21
N SER A 114 -8.52 -21.84 -8.69
CA SER A 114 -9.60 -22.42 -9.49
C SER A 114 -10.54 -21.38 -10.11
N ASP A 115 -10.58 -20.17 -9.55
CA ASP A 115 -11.32 -19.02 -10.06
C ASP A 115 -10.41 -17.97 -10.72
N GLY A 116 -9.17 -18.35 -11.05
CA GLY A 116 -8.25 -17.53 -11.82
C GLY A 116 -8.83 -17.20 -13.19
N SER A 117 -8.71 -15.93 -13.61
CA SER A 117 -9.41 -15.44 -14.79
C SER A 117 -8.66 -14.39 -15.60
N VAL A 118 -9.08 -14.23 -16.85
CA VAL A 118 -8.65 -13.18 -17.77
C VAL A 118 -9.86 -12.37 -18.21
N VAL A 119 -9.74 -11.05 -18.19
CA VAL A 119 -10.79 -10.12 -18.58
C VAL A 119 -10.26 -9.17 -19.64
N ALA A 120 -10.84 -9.18 -20.84
CA ALA A 120 -10.61 -8.12 -21.82
C ALA A 120 -11.56 -6.96 -21.54
N TRP A 121 -11.04 -5.82 -21.06
CA TRP A 121 -11.85 -4.63 -20.82
C TRP A 121 -12.24 -3.90 -22.11
N ARG A 122 -11.58 -4.24 -23.23
CA ARG A 122 -11.84 -3.71 -24.56
C ARG A 122 -12.10 -4.86 -25.55
N GLU A 123 -13.16 -4.73 -26.34
CA GLU A 123 -13.64 -5.79 -27.23
C GLU A 123 -12.60 -6.24 -28.27
N ASP A 124 -11.82 -5.31 -28.83
CA ASP A 124 -10.77 -5.62 -29.80
C ASP A 124 -9.59 -6.42 -29.21
N LYS A 125 -9.54 -6.60 -27.88
CA LYS A 125 -8.57 -7.43 -27.17
C LYS A 125 -9.11 -8.81 -26.79
N MET A 126 -10.38 -9.11 -27.07
CA MET A 126 -11.02 -10.37 -26.69
C MET A 126 -10.27 -11.59 -27.24
N LYS A 127 -9.90 -11.57 -28.52
CA LYS A 127 -9.17 -12.68 -29.15
C LYS A 127 -7.81 -12.97 -28.49
N LEU A 128 -7.11 -11.92 -28.04
CA LEU A 128 -5.84 -12.08 -27.32
C LEU A 128 -6.08 -12.62 -25.90
N ALA A 129 -7.11 -12.12 -25.22
CA ALA A 129 -7.50 -12.62 -23.90
C ALA A 129 -7.91 -14.10 -23.93
N GLU A 130 -8.66 -14.52 -24.95
CA GLU A 130 -9.03 -15.93 -25.18
C GLU A 130 -7.80 -16.85 -25.35
N ASP A 131 -6.84 -16.45 -26.20
CA ASP A 131 -5.61 -17.22 -26.41
C ASP A 131 -4.79 -17.35 -25.12
N ILE A 132 -4.67 -16.26 -24.36
CA ILE A 132 -3.96 -16.24 -23.08
C ILE A 132 -4.67 -17.06 -22.02
N ALA A 133 -5.99 -16.93 -21.91
CA ALA A 133 -6.82 -17.70 -20.98
C ALA A 133 -6.64 -19.21 -21.24
N HIS A 134 -6.66 -19.63 -22.50
CA HIS A 134 -6.44 -21.02 -22.87
C HIS A 134 -5.03 -21.51 -22.54
N LYS A 135 -3.98 -20.74 -22.87
CA LYS A 135 -2.58 -21.14 -22.65
C LYS A 135 -2.18 -21.16 -21.18
N MET A 136 -2.86 -20.36 -20.35
CA MET A 136 -2.55 -20.24 -18.92
C MET A 136 -3.56 -20.96 -18.01
N ASP A 137 -4.49 -21.71 -18.60
CA ASP A 137 -5.56 -22.44 -17.89
C ASP A 137 -6.37 -21.53 -16.95
N LEU A 138 -6.80 -20.38 -17.48
CA LEU A 138 -7.59 -19.37 -16.78
C LEU A 138 -8.99 -19.26 -17.39
N GLN A 139 -9.96 -18.86 -16.58
CA GLN A 139 -11.32 -18.61 -17.03
C GLN A 139 -11.40 -17.29 -17.81
N LEU A 140 -12.02 -17.28 -18.98
CA LEU A 140 -12.39 -16.04 -19.65
C LEU A 140 -13.65 -15.47 -19.00
N VAL A 141 -13.60 -14.21 -18.55
CA VAL A 141 -14.73 -13.52 -17.93
C VAL A 141 -15.02 -12.23 -18.70
N LEU A 142 -16.29 -11.96 -18.97
CA LEU A 142 -16.72 -10.77 -19.69
C LEU A 142 -16.89 -9.56 -18.74
N PRO A 143 -16.55 -8.34 -19.18
CA PRO A 143 -16.80 -7.13 -18.38
C PRO A 143 -18.26 -6.94 -17.93
N GLU A 144 -19.22 -7.39 -18.75
CA GLU A 144 -20.66 -7.32 -18.44
C GLU A 144 -21.04 -8.18 -17.24
N ASP A 145 -20.48 -9.39 -17.13
CA ASP A 145 -20.70 -10.28 -15.99
C ASP A 145 -20.18 -9.65 -14.71
N ILE A 146 -19.03 -8.99 -14.78
CA ILE A 146 -18.44 -8.26 -13.64
C ILE A 146 -19.34 -7.09 -13.23
N HIS A 147 -19.82 -6.29 -14.19
CA HIS A 147 -20.71 -5.17 -13.89
C HIS A 147 -22.00 -5.64 -13.20
N ASN A 148 -22.64 -6.67 -13.74
CA ASN A 148 -23.88 -7.21 -13.18
C ASN A 148 -23.68 -7.74 -11.75
N ASN A 149 -22.55 -8.40 -11.47
CA ASN A 149 -22.23 -8.92 -10.14
C ASN A 149 -21.86 -7.84 -9.12
N LEU A 150 -21.32 -6.69 -9.56
CA LEU A 150 -20.89 -5.61 -8.66
C LEU A 150 -21.99 -4.62 -8.31
N PHE A 151 -23.02 -4.48 -9.15
CA PHE A 151 -24.07 -3.46 -9.01
C PHE A 151 -25.48 -4.06 -8.93
N SER A 152 -25.62 -5.34 -8.55
CA SER A 152 -26.92 -6.03 -8.53
C SER A 152 -27.88 -5.52 -7.47
N GLU A 153 -27.39 -4.93 -6.37
CA GLU A 153 -28.21 -4.33 -5.31
C GLU A 153 -27.47 -3.12 -4.75
N ASP A 154 -28.08 -1.92 -4.78
CA ASP A 154 -27.56 -0.73 -4.09
C ASP A 154 -28.29 -0.61 -2.75
N PRO A 155 -27.69 -1.00 -1.61
CA PRO A 155 -28.36 -0.90 -0.31
C PRO A 155 -28.47 0.54 0.19
N CYS A 156 -27.93 1.52 -0.52
CA CYS A 156 -27.81 2.89 -0.06
C CYS A 156 -28.56 3.89 -0.96
N GLN A 157 -29.64 4.49 -0.45
CA GLN A 157 -30.24 5.65 -1.11
C GLN A 157 -29.32 6.87 -0.99
N GLU A 158 -28.86 7.42 -2.11
CA GLU A 158 -28.14 8.70 -2.13
C GLU A 158 -29.09 9.85 -1.73
N ILE A 159 -28.94 10.36 -0.50
CA ILE A 159 -29.56 11.59 -0.04
C ILE A 159 -28.58 12.74 -0.28
N SER A 160 -29.07 13.94 -0.62
CA SER A 160 -28.22 15.11 -0.84
C SER A 160 -27.25 15.33 0.33
N ASN A 161 -25.94 15.36 0.03
CA ASN A 161 -24.79 15.52 0.94
C ASN A 161 -24.29 14.27 1.71
N THR A 162 -24.92 13.10 1.51
CA THR A 162 -24.44 11.82 2.05
C THR A 162 -23.98 10.93 0.91
N ILE A 163 -22.73 10.48 0.96
CA ILE A 163 -22.17 9.51 0.01
C ILE A 163 -21.99 8.18 0.74
N CYS A 164 -22.62 7.13 0.22
CA CYS A 164 -22.36 5.76 0.63
C CYS A 164 -21.50 5.06 -0.42
N ARG A 165 -20.53 4.26 0.03
CA ARG A 165 -19.67 3.46 -0.85
C ARG A 165 -19.44 2.08 -0.26
N GLU A 166 -19.91 1.07 -0.97
CA GLU A 166 -19.66 -0.32 -0.63
C GLU A 166 -18.20 -0.72 -0.86
N ILE A 167 -17.77 -1.67 -0.04
CA ILE A 167 -16.47 -2.32 -0.14
C ILE A 167 -16.69 -3.78 -0.57
N ALA A 168 -16.28 -4.10 -1.81
CA ALA A 168 -16.40 -5.45 -2.33
C ALA A 168 -15.44 -6.43 -1.64
N GLY A 169 -15.95 -7.61 -1.27
CA GLY A 169 -15.18 -8.76 -0.80
C GLY A 169 -14.36 -8.52 0.48
N VAL A 170 -15.01 -7.90 1.47
CA VAL A 170 -14.50 -7.78 2.84
C VAL A 170 -14.84 -9.03 3.62
N SER A 171 -13.92 -9.48 4.47
CA SER A 171 -14.19 -10.54 5.46
C SER A 171 -14.29 -9.93 6.85
N PRO A 172 -15.10 -10.49 7.77
CA PRO A 172 -15.15 -10.03 9.16
C PRO A 172 -13.75 -10.01 9.80
N GLY A 173 -13.46 -8.95 10.54
CA GLY A 173 -12.20 -8.76 11.26
C GLY A 173 -11.06 -8.18 10.42
N GLU A 174 -11.32 -7.71 9.21
CA GLU A 174 -10.34 -7.01 8.38
C GLU A 174 -10.28 -5.52 8.72
N ASN A 175 -9.07 -4.96 8.80
CA ASN A 175 -8.90 -3.51 8.88
C ASN A 175 -9.41 -2.85 7.60
N ILE A 176 -9.99 -1.67 7.71
CA ILE A 176 -10.49 -0.86 6.60
C ILE A 176 -9.61 0.38 6.49
N PHE A 177 -8.88 0.48 5.39
CA PHE A 177 -8.01 1.61 5.09
C PHE A 177 -8.68 2.54 4.11
N VAL A 178 -8.58 3.84 4.36
CA VAL A 178 -8.93 4.89 3.41
C VAL A 178 -7.75 5.83 3.25
N ASN A 179 -7.27 5.99 2.01
CA ASN A 179 -6.07 6.77 1.68
C ASN A 179 -4.83 6.42 2.51
N GLY A 180 -4.74 5.16 2.99
CA GLY A 180 -3.60 4.66 3.76
C GLY A 180 -3.78 4.74 5.28
N ILE A 181 -4.89 5.28 5.79
CA ILE A 181 -5.19 5.37 7.23
C ILE A 181 -6.25 4.33 7.59
N VAL A 182 -6.05 3.60 8.69
CA VAL A 182 -7.05 2.68 9.23
C VAL A 182 -8.17 3.49 9.86
N ILE A 183 -9.39 3.37 9.32
CA ILE A 183 -10.57 4.09 9.81
C ILE A 183 -11.51 3.22 10.63
N GLY A 184 -11.18 1.93 10.78
CA GLY A 184 -12.04 0.96 11.44
C GLY A 184 -11.79 -0.46 10.98
N LYS A 185 -12.68 -1.35 11.42
CA LYS A 185 -12.58 -2.80 11.19
C LYS A 185 -13.93 -3.36 10.77
N SER A 186 -13.95 -4.32 9.86
CA SER A 186 -15.19 -4.99 9.46
C SER A 186 -15.70 -5.93 10.55
N THR A 187 -17.01 -5.99 10.70
CA THR A 187 -17.72 -6.96 11.55
C THR A 187 -18.58 -7.92 10.71
N SER A 188 -18.85 -7.58 9.44
CA SER A 188 -19.53 -8.42 8.46
C SER A 188 -18.75 -8.48 7.14
N SER A 189 -19.27 -9.26 6.18
CA SER A 189 -18.81 -9.27 4.78
C SER A 189 -19.47 -8.20 3.90
N GLU A 190 -20.52 -7.56 4.41
CA GLU A 190 -21.30 -6.52 3.73
C GLU A 190 -20.96 -5.18 4.40
N VAL A 191 -19.97 -4.49 3.83
CA VAL A 191 -19.40 -3.28 4.44
C VAL A 191 -19.58 -2.08 3.53
N ALA A 192 -20.07 -0.97 4.08
CA ALA A 192 -20.14 0.29 3.37
C ALA A 192 -19.61 1.45 4.22
N ILE A 193 -18.92 2.38 3.57
CA ILE A 193 -18.43 3.63 4.16
C ILE A 193 -19.47 4.71 3.87
N VAL A 194 -19.91 5.41 4.90
CA VAL A 194 -20.81 6.56 4.76
C VAL A 194 -20.02 7.82 5.12
N ALA A 195 -20.07 8.80 4.22
CA ALA A 195 -19.49 10.11 4.45
C ALA A 195 -20.51 11.22 4.26
N GLU A 196 -20.55 12.15 5.21
CA GLU A 196 -21.40 13.35 5.18
C GLU A 196 -20.51 14.58 5.09
N ASN A 197 -20.76 15.43 4.09
CA ASN A 197 -19.93 16.62 3.82
C ASN A 197 -18.41 16.31 3.71
N GLY A 198 -18.08 15.11 3.23
CA GLY A 198 -16.70 14.63 3.07
C GLY A 198 -16.07 14.02 4.33
N ILE A 199 -16.74 14.04 5.48
CA ILE A 199 -16.25 13.38 6.70
C ILE A 199 -16.89 12.01 6.80
N ILE A 200 -16.10 10.97 7.08
CA ILE A 200 -16.64 9.62 7.31
C ILE A 200 -17.40 9.62 8.64
N THR A 201 -18.69 9.31 8.61
CA THR A 201 -19.55 9.33 9.80
C THR A 201 -19.93 7.94 10.27
N GLN A 202 -19.91 6.94 9.38
CA GLN A 202 -20.34 5.59 9.70
C GLN A 202 -19.62 4.53 8.86
N LEU A 203 -19.43 3.36 9.47
CA LEU A 203 -19.12 2.10 8.79
C LEU A 203 -20.29 1.14 8.99
N ILE A 204 -21.08 0.92 7.95
CA ILE A 204 -22.10 -0.12 7.94
C ILE A 204 -21.38 -1.47 7.83
N GLY A 205 -21.73 -2.45 8.66
CA GLY A 205 -21.04 -3.74 8.70
C GLY A 205 -19.61 -3.66 9.27
N GLY A 206 -19.29 -2.58 10.00
CA GLY A 206 -18.00 -2.39 10.64
C GLY A 206 -18.07 -1.53 11.90
N GLU A 207 -16.93 -1.45 12.59
CA GLU A 207 -16.70 -0.59 13.75
C GLU A 207 -15.74 0.53 13.34
N ILE A 208 -16.13 1.77 13.60
CA ILE A 208 -15.34 2.96 13.28
C ILE A 208 -14.23 3.16 14.32
N LYS A 209 -13.02 3.48 13.86
CA LYS A 209 -11.91 3.95 14.69
C LYS A 209 -11.93 5.49 14.63
N GLU A 210 -12.52 6.13 15.63
CA GLU A 210 -12.74 7.59 15.67
C GLU A 210 -11.44 8.35 15.39
N HIS A 211 -10.37 8.00 16.11
CA HIS A 211 -9.06 8.62 15.93
C HIS A 211 -8.49 8.48 14.51
N GLY A 212 -8.75 7.35 13.83
CA GLY A 212 -8.34 7.14 12.44
C GLY A 212 -9.10 8.05 11.47
N VAL A 213 -10.38 8.30 11.72
CA VAL A 213 -11.21 9.22 10.93
C VAL A 213 -10.79 10.67 11.18
N GLU A 214 -10.49 11.03 12.42
CA GLU A 214 -9.92 12.34 12.78
C GLU A 214 -8.60 12.60 12.04
N LYS A 215 -7.69 11.62 12.05
CA LYS A 215 -6.42 11.68 11.32
C LYS A 215 -6.61 11.78 9.80
N LEU A 216 -7.62 11.11 9.25
CA LEU A 216 -7.91 11.16 7.81
C LEU A 216 -8.47 12.52 7.36
N GLY A 217 -9.32 13.13 8.17
CA GLY A 217 -9.97 14.39 7.85
C GLY A 217 -10.93 14.32 6.65
N PRO A 218 -11.29 15.48 6.05
CA PRO A 218 -12.24 15.53 4.94
C PRO A 218 -11.71 14.89 3.66
N ILE A 219 -12.54 14.07 3.01
CA ILE A 219 -12.20 13.33 1.78
C ILE A 219 -13.28 13.40 0.72
N THR A 220 -12.90 13.13 -0.53
CA THR A 220 -13.85 12.76 -1.59
C THR A 220 -14.00 11.24 -1.64
N LEU A 221 -14.99 10.69 -0.93
CA LEU A 221 -15.15 9.24 -0.75
C LEU A 221 -15.18 8.43 -2.07
N ARG A 222 -15.78 8.97 -3.14
CA ARG A 222 -15.81 8.30 -4.46
C ARG A 222 -14.41 8.09 -5.07
N LYS A 223 -13.48 9.02 -4.80
CA LYS A 223 -12.10 8.99 -5.31
C LYS A 223 -11.11 8.36 -4.35
N ALA A 224 -11.51 8.15 -3.09
CA ALA A 224 -10.62 7.65 -2.07
C ALA A 224 -10.12 6.23 -2.40
N VAL A 225 -8.89 5.92 -2.01
CA VAL A 225 -8.33 4.58 -2.16
C VAL A 225 -8.73 3.76 -0.94
N VAL A 226 -9.54 2.72 -1.16
CA VAL A 226 -10.03 1.83 -0.10
C VAL A 226 -9.33 0.49 -0.21
N LYS A 227 -8.77 0.01 0.90
CA LYS A 227 -8.14 -1.32 1.01
C LYS A 227 -8.65 -2.02 2.27
N THR A 228 -8.65 -3.35 2.26
CA THR A 228 -9.02 -4.14 3.45
C THR A 228 -8.07 -5.28 3.71
N GLY A 229 -7.95 -5.64 5.00
CA GLY A 229 -7.07 -6.71 5.48
C GLY A 229 -5.61 -6.26 5.59
N LEU A 230 -4.69 -7.21 5.59
CA LEU A 230 -3.25 -6.92 5.72
C LEU A 230 -2.68 -6.30 4.45
N LEU A 231 -1.70 -5.40 4.61
CA LEU A 231 -1.01 -4.76 3.49
C LEU A 231 -0.11 -5.74 2.71
N ARG A 232 0.37 -6.79 3.39
CA ARG A 232 1.10 -7.94 2.83
C ARG A 232 0.85 -9.15 3.73
N LYS A 233 0.36 -10.25 3.14
CA LYS A 233 -0.01 -11.48 3.87
C LYS A 233 1.11 -12.50 3.92
N SER A 234 1.86 -12.60 2.83
CA SER A 234 2.93 -13.58 2.68
C SER A 234 4.03 -13.38 3.74
N ARG A 235 4.41 -14.49 4.40
CA ARG A 235 5.60 -14.53 5.25
C ARG A 235 6.82 -14.61 4.36
N VAL A 236 7.68 -13.60 4.45
CA VAL A 236 8.84 -13.48 3.59
C VAL A 236 10.12 -13.42 4.38
N LYS A 237 11.22 -13.81 3.74
CA LYS A 237 12.57 -13.55 4.24
C LYS A 237 13.05 -12.26 3.57
N PRO A 238 13.14 -11.14 4.29
CA PRO A 238 13.51 -9.87 3.68
C PRO A 238 14.91 -9.93 3.07
N ARG A 239 15.08 -9.25 1.94
CA ARG A 239 16.40 -9.07 1.33
C ARG A 239 17.03 -7.77 1.81
N ILE A 240 18.19 -7.87 2.46
CA ILE A 240 18.99 -6.70 2.84
C ILE A 240 19.88 -6.30 1.66
N LEU A 241 19.69 -5.06 1.20
CA LEU A 241 20.50 -4.42 0.18
C LEU A 241 21.76 -3.83 0.81
N LYS A 242 22.86 -3.84 0.06
CA LYS A 242 24.09 -3.16 0.49
C LYS A 242 23.88 -1.66 0.43
N SER A 243 24.17 -0.97 1.54
CA SER A 243 24.20 0.49 1.59
C SER A 243 25.62 1.00 1.32
N GLY A 244 25.72 2.10 0.55
CA GLY A 244 26.98 2.81 0.31
C GLY A 244 27.03 4.08 1.15
N LYS A 245 27.03 3.94 2.48
CA LYS A 245 27.01 5.08 3.42
C LYS A 245 28.43 5.63 3.64
N SER A 246 28.58 6.95 3.67
CA SER A 246 29.83 7.65 4.03
C SER A 246 29.84 7.98 5.52
N ASN A 247 31.02 8.03 6.15
CA ASN A 247 31.17 8.12 7.60
C ASN A 247 31.35 9.54 8.18
N ASP A 248 31.27 10.60 7.36
CA ASP A 248 31.63 11.94 7.83
C ASP A 248 30.45 12.71 8.45
N HIS A 249 29.24 12.50 7.95
CA HIS A 249 27.99 13.09 8.47
C HIS A 249 26.85 12.07 8.40
N PHE A 250 25.93 12.13 9.36
CA PHE A 250 24.75 11.27 9.41
C PHE A 250 23.49 12.04 9.03
N THR A 251 22.72 11.48 8.12
CA THR A 251 21.40 12.01 7.73
C THR A 251 20.31 11.37 8.59
N ILE A 252 19.57 12.16 9.36
CA ILE A 252 18.38 11.71 10.09
C ILE A 252 17.13 12.31 9.45
N SER A 253 16.13 11.47 9.20
CA SER A 253 14.84 11.91 8.68
C SER A 253 13.71 11.69 9.68
N TYR A 254 12.64 12.47 9.54
CA TYR A 254 11.44 12.39 10.36
C TYR A 254 10.23 11.93 9.52
N LEU A 255 9.38 11.07 10.09
CA LEU A 255 8.21 10.51 9.41
C LEU A 255 7.02 10.43 10.38
N ASN A 256 5.95 11.19 10.12
CA ASN A 256 4.75 11.22 10.98
C ASN A 256 3.55 10.46 10.39
N HIS A 257 3.61 10.05 9.13
CA HIS A 257 2.46 9.48 8.45
C HIS A 257 2.83 8.27 7.58
N ALA A 258 2.25 7.11 7.89
CA ALA A 258 2.40 5.85 7.13
C ALA A 258 2.06 5.96 5.63
N ALA A 259 1.26 6.96 5.25
CA ALA A 259 0.82 7.19 3.88
C ALA A 259 1.90 7.79 2.95
N GLU A 260 3.00 8.30 3.52
CA GLU A 260 4.11 8.89 2.75
C GLU A 260 4.89 7.83 1.94
N ASP A 261 5.76 8.29 1.02
CA ASP A 261 6.63 7.39 0.28
C ASP A 261 7.91 7.08 1.08
N ILE A 262 7.83 6.06 1.94
CA ILE A 262 8.93 5.61 2.83
C ILE A 262 10.23 5.31 2.05
N TYR A 263 10.14 4.94 0.77
CA TYR A 263 11.32 4.66 -0.06
C TYR A 263 12.21 5.87 -0.30
N ARG A 264 11.72 7.11 -0.09
CA ARG A 264 12.57 8.31 -0.14
C ARG A 264 13.64 8.28 0.97
N LEU A 265 13.36 7.59 2.07
CA LEU A 265 14.19 7.52 3.28
C LEU A 265 15.21 6.39 3.26
N LYS A 266 15.27 5.62 2.16
CA LYS A 266 16.13 4.43 2.03
C LYS A 266 17.64 4.71 2.19
N ASN A 267 18.05 5.96 2.02
CA ASN A 267 19.45 6.39 2.14
C ASN A 267 19.75 7.09 3.48
N ALA A 268 18.75 7.27 4.36
CA ALA A 268 18.97 7.88 5.66
C ALA A 268 19.84 6.98 6.55
N ASP A 269 20.53 7.60 7.51
CA ASP A 269 21.28 6.88 8.54
C ASP A 269 20.39 6.44 9.69
N MET A 270 19.31 7.18 9.94
CA MET A 270 18.29 6.86 10.91
C MET A 270 16.98 7.55 10.56
N VAL A 271 15.84 6.95 10.90
CA VAL A 271 14.53 7.58 10.73
C VAL A 271 13.78 7.64 12.05
N VAL A 272 13.33 8.82 12.45
CA VAL A 272 12.41 8.99 13.58
C VAL A 272 10.99 8.85 13.05
N THR A 273 10.22 7.92 13.60
CA THR A 273 8.84 7.64 13.18
C THR A 273 7.87 7.93 14.32
N VAL A 274 6.68 8.42 13.99
CA VAL A 274 5.61 8.69 14.97
C VAL A 274 4.35 7.91 14.61
N GLY A 275 3.78 7.26 15.61
CA GLY A 275 2.62 6.38 15.50
C GLY A 275 3.00 4.92 15.30
N ASP A 276 2.19 4.03 15.88
CA ASP A 276 2.42 2.59 15.92
C ASP A 276 2.49 1.97 14.51
N ASP A 277 1.51 2.25 13.66
CA ASP A 277 1.46 1.69 12.29
C ASP A 277 2.52 2.30 11.37
N THR A 278 2.74 3.62 11.46
CA THR A 278 3.82 4.29 10.72
C THR A 278 5.15 3.66 11.07
N THR A 279 5.41 3.47 12.37
CA THR A 279 6.62 2.84 12.89
C THR A 279 6.75 1.39 12.41
N LEU A 280 5.67 0.60 12.47
CA LEU A 280 5.68 -0.80 12.02
C LEU A 280 6.01 -0.93 10.53
N VAL A 281 5.31 -0.16 9.67
CA VAL A 281 5.48 -0.24 8.21
C VAL A 281 6.82 0.36 7.78
N ALA A 282 7.24 1.47 8.39
CA ALA A 282 8.53 2.08 8.09
C ALA A 282 9.68 1.18 8.50
N ALA A 283 9.64 0.60 9.70
CA ALA A 283 10.65 -0.34 10.16
C ALA A 283 10.79 -1.54 9.21
N ASP A 284 9.66 -2.14 8.80
CA ASP A 284 9.64 -3.26 7.88
C ASP A 284 10.31 -2.91 6.54
N ILE A 285 9.90 -1.81 5.91
CA ILE A 285 10.45 -1.42 4.61
C ILE A 285 11.93 -1.05 4.72
N LEU A 286 12.28 -0.22 5.71
CA LEU A 286 13.64 0.30 5.91
C LEU A 286 14.64 -0.78 6.34
N TYR A 287 14.16 -1.89 6.88
CA TYR A 287 14.97 -3.08 7.14
C TYR A 287 15.76 -3.55 5.90
N ARG A 288 15.14 -3.52 4.71
CA ARG A 288 15.81 -3.90 3.45
C ARG A 288 16.97 -2.99 3.09
N PHE A 289 17.06 -1.81 3.67
CA PHE A 289 18.12 -0.82 3.41
C PHE A 289 19.09 -0.69 4.58
N ASN A 290 18.94 -1.51 5.62
CA ASN A 290 19.70 -1.43 6.87
C ASN A 290 19.65 -0.01 7.46
N VAL A 291 18.44 0.58 7.48
CA VAL A 291 18.18 1.88 8.09
C VAL A 291 17.45 1.67 9.41
N PRO A 292 18.10 1.93 10.56
CA PRO A 292 17.45 1.83 11.87
C PRO A 292 16.42 2.95 12.06
N ILE A 293 15.43 2.66 12.91
CA ILE A 293 14.39 3.62 13.25
C ILE A 293 14.41 3.99 14.75
N ILE A 294 13.94 5.19 15.09
CA ILE A 294 13.49 5.54 16.43
C ILE A 294 11.97 5.72 16.34
N GLY A 295 11.21 4.72 16.78
CA GLY A 295 9.75 4.77 16.81
C GLY A 295 9.24 5.42 18.08
N ILE A 296 8.36 6.40 17.96
CA ILE A 296 7.59 7.01 19.03
C ILE A 296 6.16 6.49 18.88
N THR A 297 5.73 5.66 19.84
CA THR A 297 4.49 4.89 19.77
C THR A 297 3.71 5.05 21.07
N ASP A 298 2.43 4.73 21.08
CA ASP A 298 1.58 4.77 22.28
C ASP A 298 0.88 3.42 22.59
N GLY A 299 1.11 2.42 21.73
CA GLY A 299 0.63 1.06 21.89
C GLY A 299 -0.68 0.76 21.17
N ASP A 300 -1.19 1.67 20.33
CA ASP A 300 -2.47 1.55 19.60
C ASP A 300 -2.41 0.72 18.29
N LEU A 301 -1.51 -0.25 18.21
CA LEU A 301 -1.19 -1.00 17.00
C LEU A 301 -2.39 -1.69 16.30
N ASP A 302 -2.67 -1.32 15.04
CA ASP A 302 -3.75 -1.91 14.23
C ASP A 302 -3.34 -3.22 13.53
N LYS A 303 -2.08 -3.64 13.64
CA LYS A 303 -1.51 -4.87 13.04
C LYS A 303 -1.71 -4.94 11.52
N VAL A 304 -1.17 -3.95 10.82
CA VAL A 304 -1.32 -3.79 9.36
C VAL A 304 -0.44 -4.75 8.51
N VAL A 305 0.53 -5.43 9.13
CA VAL A 305 1.36 -6.52 8.56
C VAL A 305 1.49 -7.68 9.56
N GLU A 306 1.72 -8.92 9.11
CA GLU A 306 1.84 -10.10 10.00
C GLU A 306 3.09 -10.02 10.90
N GLU A 307 4.24 -9.78 10.28
CA GLU A 307 5.55 -9.73 10.94
C GLU A 307 6.28 -8.47 10.44
N GLY A 308 6.70 -7.61 11.37
CA GLY A 308 7.50 -6.42 11.06
C GLY A 308 8.96 -6.62 11.44
N PHE A 309 9.87 -6.24 10.55
CA PHE A 309 11.31 -6.33 10.77
C PHE A 309 11.88 -5.01 11.27
N LYS A 310 13.01 -5.05 11.99
CA LYS A 310 13.71 -3.87 12.50
C LYS A 310 15.20 -4.04 12.29
N ALA A 311 15.87 -3.01 11.80
CA ALA A 311 17.32 -3.05 11.61
C ALA A 311 18.02 -2.94 12.96
N GLU A 312 19.22 -3.49 13.07
CA GLU A 312 20.05 -3.38 14.27
C GLU A 312 20.26 -1.92 14.64
N GLY A 313 20.16 -1.61 15.94
CA GLY A 313 20.29 -0.23 16.44
C GLY A 313 18.99 0.57 16.37
N SER A 314 17.88 -0.07 16.00
CA SER A 314 16.55 0.52 16.13
C SER A 314 16.13 0.63 17.60
N LEU A 315 15.31 1.64 17.87
CA LEU A 315 14.80 2.01 19.17
C LEU A 315 13.29 2.22 19.08
N ILE A 316 12.51 1.67 20.00
CA ILE A 316 11.09 2.00 20.16
C ILE A 316 10.88 2.62 21.53
N VAL A 317 10.32 3.81 21.55
CA VAL A 317 9.88 4.53 22.74
C VAL A 317 8.35 4.48 22.78
N GLU A 318 7.83 3.61 23.64
CA GLU A 318 6.40 3.41 23.85
C GLU A 318 5.94 4.27 25.02
N LEU A 319 5.03 5.21 24.73
CA LEU A 319 4.45 6.19 25.65
C LEU A 319 3.10 5.69 26.18
N GLU A 320 2.48 6.48 27.04
CA GLU A 320 1.06 6.29 27.36
C GLU A 320 0.17 6.61 26.14
N ASN A 321 -1.01 5.98 26.08
CA ASN A 321 -2.00 6.15 25.03
C ASN A 321 -2.30 7.64 24.73
N GLY A 322 -2.22 8.05 23.47
CA GLY A 322 -2.52 9.39 22.95
C GLY A 322 -1.38 10.41 23.04
N TRP A 323 -0.17 10.01 23.43
CA TRP A 323 0.96 10.94 23.60
C TRP A 323 1.94 10.98 22.43
N ASP A 324 1.92 9.98 21.54
CA ASP A 324 2.83 9.86 20.40
C ASP A 324 2.81 11.10 19.49
N ASP A 325 1.62 11.59 19.12
CA ASP A 325 1.46 12.75 18.24
C ASP A 325 2.01 14.04 18.89
N GLN A 326 1.76 14.24 20.19
CA GLN A 326 2.21 15.43 20.92
C GLN A 326 3.72 15.44 21.13
N VAL A 327 4.28 14.29 21.53
CA VAL A 327 5.72 14.11 21.69
C VAL A 327 6.43 14.20 20.34
N GLY A 328 5.83 13.62 19.30
CA GLY A 328 6.26 13.71 17.91
C GLY A 328 6.40 15.15 17.44
N ASP A 329 5.35 15.99 17.52
CA ASP A 329 5.44 17.39 17.09
C ASP A 329 6.50 18.18 17.88
N LYS A 330 6.68 17.89 19.17
CA LYS A 330 7.72 18.54 19.96
C LYS A 330 9.13 18.15 19.53
N ILE A 331 9.36 16.87 19.21
CA ILE A 331 10.63 16.39 18.65
C ILE A 331 10.87 17.01 17.28
N PHE A 332 9.84 17.07 16.43
CA PHE A 332 9.91 17.69 15.11
C PHE A 332 10.24 19.18 15.20
N LEU A 333 9.70 19.89 16.20
CA LEU A 333 10.02 21.29 16.45
C LEU A 333 11.44 21.48 16.99
N GLU A 334 11.82 20.77 18.05
CA GLU A 334 13.05 21.07 18.80
C GLU A 334 14.31 20.45 18.20
N LEU A 335 14.23 19.25 17.60
CA LEU A 335 15.39 18.57 17.02
C LEU A 335 15.52 18.75 15.53
N PHE A 336 14.38 18.82 14.83
CA PHE A 336 14.35 18.95 13.38
C PHE A 336 14.09 20.37 12.90
N ASN A 337 13.71 21.31 13.78
CA ASN A 337 13.30 22.66 13.39
C ASN A 337 12.23 22.66 12.28
N ARG A 338 11.32 21.67 12.33
CA ARG A 338 10.28 21.39 11.33
C ARG A 338 10.81 21.04 9.92
N GLU A 339 12.06 20.61 9.79
CA GLU A 339 12.62 20.06 8.55
C GLU A 339 12.45 18.53 8.51
N GLU A 340 12.03 17.96 7.38
CA GLU A 340 11.87 16.49 7.26
C GLU A 340 13.20 15.74 7.40
N THR A 341 14.33 16.40 7.17
CA THR A 341 15.67 15.77 7.20
C THR A 341 16.72 16.76 7.68
N ILE A 342 17.63 16.26 8.52
CA ILE A 342 18.75 17.00 9.09
C ILE A 342 20.05 16.21 8.95
N GLU A 343 21.17 16.92 8.98
CA GLU A 343 22.50 16.32 9.09
C GLU A 343 23.06 16.53 10.50
N ILE A 344 23.67 15.49 11.05
CA ILE A 344 24.29 15.51 12.38
C ILE A 344 25.66 14.84 12.37
N GLU A 345 26.47 15.14 13.39
CA GLU A 345 27.79 14.52 13.56
C GLU A 345 27.77 13.30 14.48
N ASN A 346 26.75 13.16 15.35
CA ASN A 346 26.74 12.13 16.39
C ASN A 346 25.33 11.63 16.73
N ILE A 347 25.03 10.40 16.29
CA ILE A 347 23.75 9.70 16.52
C ILE A 347 23.44 9.50 18.01
N GLU A 348 24.43 9.20 18.85
CA GLU A 348 24.19 8.93 20.28
C GLU A 348 23.83 10.21 21.05
N ASN A 349 24.41 11.35 20.66
CA ASN A 349 24.00 12.66 21.17
C ASN A 349 22.55 12.96 20.77
N PHE A 350 22.19 12.70 19.51
CA PHE A 350 20.83 12.88 19.02
C PHE A 350 19.81 12.03 19.79
N LYS A 351 20.08 10.72 19.97
CA LYS A 351 19.24 9.81 20.78
C LYS A 351 19.08 10.33 22.21
N SER A 352 20.16 10.79 22.83
CA SER A 352 20.13 11.32 24.20
C SER A 352 19.25 12.56 24.33
N LYS A 353 19.37 13.51 23.39
CA LYS A 353 18.51 14.70 23.36
C LYS A 353 17.05 14.34 23.12
N LEU A 354 16.77 13.40 22.22
CA LEU A 354 15.42 12.90 21.95
C LEU A 354 14.80 12.32 23.23
N LEU A 355 15.51 11.42 23.93
CA LEU A 355 15.02 10.86 25.20
C LEU A 355 14.87 11.93 26.29
N GLN A 356 15.72 12.95 26.31
CA GLN A 356 15.59 14.07 27.24
C GLN A 356 14.28 14.85 26.98
N ILE A 357 13.96 15.15 25.73
CA ILE A 357 12.70 15.81 25.36
C ILE A 357 11.51 14.99 25.84
N ILE A 358 11.51 13.66 25.60
CA ILE A 358 10.45 12.75 26.05
C ILE A 358 10.32 12.78 27.58
N SER A 359 11.43 12.66 28.31
CA SER A 359 11.45 12.65 29.77
C SER A 359 10.96 13.96 30.42
N ASN A 360 11.08 15.08 29.70
CA ASN A 360 10.57 16.38 30.15
C ASN A 360 9.05 16.52 29.96
N ILE A 361 8.43 15.66 29.13
CA ILE A 361 7.00 15.68 28.82
C ILE A 361 6.28 14.64 29.69
N THR A 362 6.80 13.42 29.74
CA THR A 362 6.22 12.31 30.48
C THR A 362 7.27 11.50 31.23
N SER A 363 6.91 11.04 32.43
CA SER A 363 7.73 10.14 33.25
C SER A 363 7.41 8.65 33.02
N GLN A 364 6.38 8.35 32.22
CA GLN A 364 5.92 6.99 31.95
C GLN A 364 6.13 6.65 30.47
N TYR A 365 7.28 6.01 30.19
CA TYR A 365 7.59 5.45 28.88
C TYR A 365 8.46 4.21 29.00
N GLN A 366 8.40 3.34 28.01
CA GLN A 366 9.25 2.15 27.90
C GLN A 366 10.15 2.27 26.68
N VAL A 367 11.39 1.81 26.82
CA VAL A 367 12.38 1.85 25.76
C VAL A 367 12.77 0.43 25.39
N LYS A 368 12.55 0.05 24.13
CA LYS A 368 12.84 -1.29 23.57
C LYS A 368 13.90 -1.15 22.49
N TYR A 369 14.99 -1.91 22.61
CA TYR A 369 16.09 -1.93 21.66
C TYR A 369 16.02 -3.18 20.77
N SER A 370 16.45 -3.08 19.51
CA SER A 370 16.56 -4.20 18.57
C SER A 370 17.99 -4.45 18.11
#